data_AF-A0A6G2FU12-F1
#
_entry.id   AF-A0A6G2FU12-F1
#
_cell.length_a   1.000
_cell.length_b   1.000
_cell.length_c   1.000
_cell.angle_alpha   90.00
_cell.angle_beta   90.00
_cell.angle_gamma   90.00
#
_symmetry.space_group_name_H-M   'P 1'
#
loop_
_entity.id
_entity.type
_entity.pdbx_description
1 polymer ?
#
loop_
_entity_poly.entity_id
_entity_poly.type
_entity_poly.pdbx_seq_one_letter_code
_entity_poly.pdbx_strand_id
1 'polypeptide(L)'
;MATTTEPVRSLDKLDKRILLALDEDLLSAKGICDAWALPESDEARVRYRIRERLGCGDDALVCVYRAEKLPGGISDRHIYSLTDAGAGLVKSNREELTTPESIDELREDLDRVDDTARAAGEDADEAMDVATAQRERINKLQAEKCTINDRSKENRSRVQDLEREVFAIDWDDSLSERIGVVEEASINRASDIEDQIERRERQYRSDFAKRSDLRDVQSTAQRASNVSQNASERINELKEALEAERARVNELERRLAAIERASDKPGGIMRYFYD
;
A
#
# COMPACT_ATOMS: atom_id res chain seq x y z
N MET A 1 32.87 -4.51 -32.57
CA MET A 1 31.57 -3.80 -32.55
C MET A 1 30.62 -4.67 -31.74
N ALA A 2 30.40 -4.31 -30.48
CA ALA A 2 29.53 -5.05 -29.58
C ALA A 2 28.14 -4.41 -29.67
N THR A 3 27.18 -5.13 -30.27
CA THR A 3 25.77 -4.74 -30.26
C THR A 3 25.18 -5.16 -28.92
N THR A 4 25.07 -4.19 -28.02
CA THR A 4 24.43 -4.26 -26.71
C THR A 4 22.97 -4.67 -26.85
N THR A 5 22.69 -5.92 -26.48
CA THR A 5 21.37 -6.58 -26.46
C THR A 5 20.73 -6.44 -25.06
N GLU A 6 20.74 -5.24 -24.49
CA GLU A 6 20.29 -5.01 -23.10
C GLU A 6 18.94 -4.29 -22.86
N PRO A 7 18.22 -3.67 -23.83
CA PRO A 7 17.02 -2.89 -23.47
C PRO A 7 15.80 -3.74 -23.10
N VAL A 8 15.75 -5.02 -23.50
CA VAL A 8 14.57 -5.89 -23.28
C VAL A 8 14.45 -6.36 -21.82
N ARG A 9 15.58 -6.49 -21.11
CA ARG A 9 15.62 -7.01 -19.73
C ARG A 9 15.21 -5.99 -18.66
N SER A 10 15.19 -4.69 -18.97
CA SER A 10 14.78 -3.63 -18.04
C SER A 10 13.30 -3.24 -18.17
N LEU A 11 12.62 -3.70 -19.23
CA LEU A 11 11.20 -3.46 -19.46
C LEU A 11 10.36 -4.45 -18.66
N ASP A 12 9.44 -3.93 -17.87
CA ASP A 12 8.51 -4.78 -17.13
C ASP A 12 7.34 -5.24 -18.01
N LYS A 13 6.53 -6.16 -17.46
CA LYS A 13 5.42 -6.81 -18.17
C LYS A 13 4.40 -5.82 -18.74
N LEU A 14 4.20 -4.68 -18.07
CA LEU A 14 3.26 -3.65 -18.53
C LEU A 14 3.88 -2.83 -19.67
N ASP A 15 5.15 -2.47 -19.55
CA ASP A 15 5.89 -1.74 -20.58
C ASP A 15 5.94 -2.56 -21.90
N LYS A 16 6.21 -3.87 -21.81
CA LYS A 16 6.21 -4.82 -22.95
C LYS A 16 4.85 -4.89 -23.65
N ARG A 17 3.76 -5.00 -22.89
CA ARG A 17 2.40 -5.04 -23.45
C ARG A 17 2.01 -3.72 -24.11
N ILE A 18 2.42 -2.59 -23.53
CA ILE A 18 2.14 -1.26 -24.12
C ILE A 18 2.80 -1.14 -25.49
N LEU A 19 4.04 -1.62 -25.64
CA LEU A 19 4.73 -1.62 -26.94
C LEU A 19 4.02 -2.49 -27.99
N LEU A 20 3.53 -3.68 -27.59
CA LEU A 20 2.74 -4.54 -28.49
C LEU A 20 1.42 -3.87 -28.90
N ALA A 21 0.71 -3.23 -27.97
CA ALA A 21 -0.52 -2.52 -28.30
C ALA A 21 -0.29 -1.35 -29.27
N LEU A 22 0.85 -0.66 -29.15
CA LEU A 22 1.23 0.40 -30.08
C LEU A 22 1.68 -0.13 -31.45
N ASP A 23 2.21 -1.37 -31.53
CA ASP A 23 2.45 -2.09 -32.80
C ASP A 23 1.14 -2.49 -33.49
N GLU A 24 0.06 -2.68 -32.71
CA GLU A 24 -1.30 -3.01 -33.16
C GLU A 24 -2.18 -1.76 -33.39
N ASP A 25 -1.57 -0.59 -33.58
CA ASP A 25 -2.26 0.69 -33.85
C ASP A 25 -3.21 1.18 -32.74
N LEU A 26 -3.02 0.77 -31.48
CA LEU A 26 -3.74 1.33 -30.32
C LEU A 26 -3.10 2.64 -29.85
N LEU A 27 -3.29 3.71 -30.62
CA LEU A 27 -2.56 4.98 -30.49
C LEU A 27 -2.95 5.88 -29.30
N SER A 28 -3.77 5.39 -28.36
CA SER A 28 -4.24 6.19 -27.22
C SER A 28 -4.25 5.35 -25.94
N ALA A 29 -3.95 5.97 -24.79
CA ALA A 29 -3.93 5.25 -23.52
C ALA A 29 -5.33 4.73 -23.17
N LYS A 30 -6.36 5.50 -23.54
CA LYS A 30 -7.75 5.05 -23.46
C LYS A 30 -8.01 3.83 -24.35
N GLY A 31 -7.59 3.86 -25.61
CA GLY A 31 -7.75 2.72 -26.53
C GLY A 31 -7.02 1.46 -26.07
N ILE A 32 -5.85 1.61 -25.45
CA ILE A 32 -5.13 0.50 -24.82
C ILE A 32 -5.91 -0.07 -23.63
N CYS A 33 -6.45 0.78 -22.75
CA CYS A 33 -7.25 0.33 -21.60
C CYS A 33 -8.55 -0.33 -22.03
N ASP A 34 -9.25 0.25 -23.02
CA ASP A 34 -10.50 -0.28 -23.58
C ASP A 34 -10.25 -1.66 -24.22
N ALA A 35 -9.18 -1.82 -25.01
CA ALA A 35 -8.81 -3.09 -25.64
C ALA A 35 -8.45 -4.18 -24.61
N TRP A 36 -7.93 -3.79 -23.44
CA TRP A 36 -7.55 -4.71 -22.38
C TRP A 36 -8.59 -4.86 -21.27
N ALA A 37 -9.76 -4.23 -21.42
CA ALA A 37 -10.81 -4.18 -20.40
C ALA A 37 -10.29 -3.71 -19.02
N LEU A 38 -9.35 -2.77 -19.00
CA LEU A 38 -8.80 -2.21 -17.77
C LEU A 38 -9.73 -1.12 -17.19
N PRO A 39 -9.79 -0.98 -15.86
CA PRO A 39 -10.56 0.08 -15.22
C PRO A 39 -9.99 1.48 -15.54
N GLU A 40 -10.83 2.51 -15.56
CA GLU A 40 -10.43 3.90 -15.85
C GLU A 40 -9.30 4.42 -14.93
N SER A 41 -9.17 3.85 -13.72
CA SER A 41 -8.06 4.16 -12.80
C SER A 41 -6.68 3.78 -13.34
N ASP A 42 -6.60 2.79 -14.23
CA ASP A 42 -5.35 2.30 -14.82
C ASP A 42 -4.92 3.12 -16.05
N GLU A 43 -5.80 3.95 -16.63
CA GLU A 43 -5.47 4.86 -17.74
C GLU A 43 -4.38 5.88 -17.35
N ALA A 44 -4.45 6.41 -16.12
CA ALA A 44 -3.43 7.31 -15.58
C ALA A 44 -2.06 6.63 -15.46
N ARG A 45 -2.06 5.34 -15.09
CA ARG A 45 -0.86 4.51 -14.96
C ARG A 45 -0.24 4.22 -16.33
N VAL A 46 -1.05 3.87 -17.33
CA VAL A 46 -0.59 3.65 -18.72
C VAL A 46 0.01 4.93 -19.30
N ARG A 47 -0.64 6.08 -19.11
CA ARG A 47 -0.11 7.39 -19.55
C ARG A 47 1.24 7.73 -18.91
N TYR A 48 1.37 7.49 -17.60
CA TYR A 48 2.62 7.72 -16.87
C TYR A 48 3.74 6.85 -17.44
N ARG A 49 3.49 5.56 -17.66
CA ARG A 49 4.48 4.63 -18.22
C ARG A 49 4.93 5.03 -19.63
N ILE A 50 3.99 5.39 -20.49
CA ILE A 50 4.32 5.82 -21.85
C ILE A 50 5.19 7.08 -21.84
N ARG A 51 4.87 8.08 -21.01
CA ARG A 51 5.63 9.33 -20.98
C ARG A 51 6.99 9.19 -20.30
N GLU A 52 7.01 8.65 -19.08
CA GLU A 52 8.18 8.75 -18.20
C GLU A 52 9.16 7.59 -18.40
N ARG A 53 8.72 6.45 -18.95
CA ARG A 53 9.57 5.27 -19.14
C ARG A 53 9.81 4.91 -20.59
N LEU A 54 8.80 5.03 -21.45
CA LEU A 54 8.93 4.63 -22.86
C LEU A 54 9.20 5.81 -23.81
N GLY A 55 8.87 7.04 -23.41
CA GLY A 55 8.94 8.24 -24.25
C GLY A 55 9.96 9.29 -23.83
N CYS A 56 10.85 8.96 -22.88
CA CYS A 56 11.89 9.87 -22.38
C CYS A 56 13.29 9.40 -22.76
N GLY A 57 14.14 10.33 -23.19
CA GLY A 57 15.57 10.11 -23.48
C GLY A 57 15.89 9.86 -24.96
N ASP A 58 17.17 9.72 -25.25
CA ASP A 58 17.69 9.47 -26.61
C ASP A 58 17.34 8.06 -27.14
N ASP A 59 17.01 7.13 -26.23
CA ASP A 59 16.58 5.75 -26.52
C ASP A 59 15.05 5.57 -26.41
N ALA A 60 14.27 6.64 -26.60
CA ALA A 60 12.82 6.57 -26.50
C ALA A 60 12.23 5.54 -27.48
N LEU A 61 11.38 4.65 -26.96
CA LEU A 61 10.68 3.60 -27.71
C LEU A 61 9.32 4.09 -28.24
N VAL A 62 8.76 5.15 -27.64
CA VAL A 62 7.44 5.69 -27.97
C VAL A 62 7.49 7.21 -28.15
N CYS A 63 6.97 7.70 -29.28
CA CYS A 63 6.71 9.10 -29.52
C CYS A 63 5.39 9.54 -28.86
N VAL A 64 5.39 10.72 -28.24
CA VAL A 64 4.20 11.32 -27.62
C VAL A 64 3.82 12.60 -28.36
N TYR A 65 2.73 12.56 -29.13
CA TYR A 65 2.17 13.72 -29.81
C TYR A 65 1.05 14.34 -28.98
N ARG A 66 0.98 15.67 -28.94
CA ARG A 66 -0.20 16.36 -28.43
C ARG A 66 -1.24 16.42 -29.53
N ALA A 67 -2.43 15.87 -29.29
CA ALA A 67 -3.53 15.98 -30.22
C ALA A 67 -4.04 17.44 -30.19
N GLU A 68 -3.73 18.22 -31.21
CA GLU A 68 -4.45 19.48 -31.44
C GLU A 68 -5.92 19.14 -31.70
N LYS A 69 -6.82 19.84 -31.00
CA LYS A 69 -8.28 19.59 -30.94
C LYS A 69 -8.86 19.07 -32.27
N LEU A 70 -9.06 17.76 -32.36
CA LEU A 70 -9.89 17.16 -33.40
C LEU A 70 -11.37 17.39 -33.02
N PRO A 71 -12.22 17.84 -33.97
CA PRO A 71 -13.63 18.08 -33.71
C PRO A 71 -14.35 16.73 -33.63
N GLY A 72 -14.39 16.16 -32.43
CA GLY A 72 -14.97 14.83 -32.23
C GLY A 72 -14.63 14.18 -30.91
N GLY A 73 -14.67 14.93 -29.80
CA GLY A 73 -14.92 14.39 -28.47
C GLY A 73 -14.05 13.23 -27.94
N ILE A 74 -12.82 13.01 -28.43
CA ILE A 74 -11.90 12.04 -27.81
C ILE A 74 -11.24 12.71 -26.59
N SER A 75 -11.43 12.11 -25.42
CA SER A 75 -10.93 12.60 -24.12
C SER A 75 -9.40 12.48 -23.96
N ASP A 76 -8.70 11.87 -24.91
CA ASP A 76 -7.26 11.65 -24.82
C ASP A 76 -6.48 12.82 -25.46
N ARG A 77 -5.79 13.61 -24.63
CA ARG A 77 -5.01 14.79 -25.10
C ARG A 77 -3.72 14.41 -25.85
N HIS A 78 -3.38 13.12 -25.93
CA HIS A 78 -2.12 12.64 -26.49
C HIS A 78 -2.35 11.44 -27.42
N ILE A 79 -1.57 11.39 -28.51
CA ILE A 79 -1.49 10.27 -29.44
C ILE A 79 -0.09 9.67 -29.29
N TYR A 80 0.00 8.35 -29.26
CA TYR A 80 1.22 7.59 -29.06
C TYR A 80 1.55 6.77 -30.31
N SER A 81 2.82 6.72 -30.70
CA SER A 81 3.29 5.83 -31.76
C SER A 81 4.66 5.27 -31.41
N LEU A 82 5.03 4.11 -31.97
CA LEU A 82 6.38 3.58 -31.81
C LEU A 82 7.41 4.46 -32.55
N THR A 83 8.62 4.55 -32.00
CA THR A 83 9.81 5.02 -32.73
C THR A 83 10.38 3.89 -33.57
N ASP A 84 11.31 4.18 -34.48
CA ASP A 84 12.04 3.15 -35.24
C ASP A 84 12.77 2.15 -34.32
N ALA A 85 13.26 2.63 -33.17
CA ALA A 85 13.87 1.80 -32.13
C ALA A 85 12.83 0.90 -31.43
N GLY A 86 11.66 1.45 -31.07
CA GLY A 86 10.55 0.70 -30.49
C GLY A 86 10.02 -0.39 -31.42
N ALA A 87 9.80 -0.06 -32.70
CA ALA A 87 9.37 -1.02 -33.72
C ALA A 87 10.40 -2.12 -33.96
N GLY A 88 11.70 -1.76 -33.98
CA GLY A 88 12.79 -2.74 -34.08
C GLY A 88 12.85 -3.71 -32.89
N LEU A 89 12.57 -3.22 -31.68
CA LEU A 89 12.56 -4.02 -30.46
C LEU A 89 11.39 -5.00 -30.41
N VAL A 90 10.18 -4.55 -30.77
CA VAL A 90 8.99 -5.40 -30.85
C VAL A 90 9.18 -6.49 -31.90
N LYS A 91 9.70 -6.14 -33.08
CA LYS A 91 9.94 -7.10 -34.16
C LYS A 91 10.96 -8.18 -33.80
N SER A 92 12.03 -7.80 -33.08
CA SER A 92 13.14 -8.71 -32.74
C SER A 92 12.80 -9.66 -31.58
N ASN A 93 11.88 -9.29 -30.71
CA ASN A 93 11.51 -10.08 -29.52
C ASN A 93 10.04 -10.50 -29.53
N ARG A 94 9.39 -10.48 -30.70
CA ARG A 94 7.94 -10.72 -30.83
C ARG A 94 7.53 -12.03 -30.18
N GLU A 95 8.28 -13.10 -30.40
CA GLU A 95 8.01 -14.42 -29.81
C GLU A 95 8.13 -14.41 -28.28
N GLU A 96 9.18 -13.80 -27.73
CA GLU A 96 9.37 -13.67 -26.27
C GLU A 96 8.31 -12.77 -25.62
N LEU A 97 7.85 -11.75 -26.35
CA LEU A 97 6.81 -10.82 -25.93
C LEU A 97 5.39 -11.43 -26.01
N THR A 98 5.17 -12.43 -26.90
CA THR A 98 3.89 -13.12 -27.07
C THR A 98 3.81 -14.44 -26.32
N THR A 99 4.92 -15.09 -25.95
CA THR A 99 4.91 -16.32 -25.15
C THR A 99 4.57 -16.02 -23.69
N PRO A 100 3.52 -16.63 -23.13
CA PRO A 100 3.31 -16.62 -21.69
C PRO A 100 4.40 -17.49 -21.03
N GLU A 101 5.23 -16.85 -20.21
CA GLU A 101 6.17 -17.51 -19.28
C GLU A 101 5.44 -18.62 -18.50
N SER A 102 6.14 -19.74 -18.29
CA SER A 102 5.55 -21.06 -18.08
C SER A 102 4.67 -21.17 -16.83
N ILE A 103 3.71 -22.10 -16.86
CA ILE A 103 2.77 -22.40 -15.77
C ILE A 103 3.48 -22.69 -14.42
N ASP A 104 4.69 -23.21 -14.45
CA ASP A 104 5.44 -23.58 -13.26
C ASP A 104 6.08 -22.37 -12.56
N GLU A 105 6.50 -21.34 -13.32
CA GLU A 105 6.96 -20.06 -12.74
C GLU A 105 5.77 -19.29 -12.11
N LEU A 106 4.61 -19.34 -12.75
CA LEU A 106 3.37 -18.77 -12.19
C LEU A 106 2.93 -19.47 -10.89
N ARG A 107 3.26 -20.75 -10.70
CA ARG A 107 2.99 -21.48 -9.46
C ARG A 107 3.95 -21.08 -8.34
N GLU A 108 5.23 -20.97 -8.67
CA GLU A 108 6.27 -20.63 -7.69
C GLU A 108 6.11 -19.19 -7.16
N ASP A 109 5.70 -18.25 -8.02
CA ASP A 109 5.35 -16.90 -7.59
C ASP A 109 4.07 -16.85 -6.75
N LEU A 110 3.13 -17.76 -7.00
CA LEU A 110 1.88 -17.85 -6.24
C LEU A 110 2.11 -18.34 -4.81
N ASP A 111 2.92 -19.39 -4.64
CA ASP A 111 3.27 -19.94 -3.34
C ASP A 111 4.03 -18.89 -2.50
N ARG A 112 4.90 -18.11 -3.15
CA ARG A 112 5.65 -17.01 -2.50
C ARG A 112 4.75 -15.87 -2.02
N VAL A 113 3.66 -15.59 -2.74
CA VAL A 113 2.64 -14.60 -2.33
C VAL A 113 1.80 -15.10 -1.15
N ASP A 114 1.49 -16.40 -1.11
CA ASP A 114 0.71 -17.00 -0.03
C ASP A 114 1.48 -16.97 1.32
N ASP A 115 2.79 -17.26 1.28
CA ASP A 115 3.67 -17.18 2.45
C ASP A 115 3.78 -15.74 2.99
N THR A 116 3.89 -14.75 2.09
CA THR A 116 3.95 -13.33 2.49
C THR A 116 2.62 -12.81 3.02
N ALA A 117 1.50 -13.28 2.48
CA ALA A 117 0.18 -12.95 3.01
C ALA A 117 -0.03 -13.53 4.41
N ARG A 118 0.48 -14.75 4.67
CA ARG A 118 0.41 -15.38 5.99
C ARG A 118 1.21 -14.63 7.05
N ALA A 119 2.45 -14.26 6.73
CA ALA A 119 3.31 -13.47 7.63
C ALA A 119 2.69 -12.10 7.96
N ALA A 120 2.10 -11.42 6.96
CA ALA A 120 1.41 -10.15 7.18
C ALA A 120 0.15 -10.29 8.06
N GLY A 121 -0.52 -11.44 8.02
CA GLY A 121 -1.64 -11.75 8.91
C GLY A 121 -1.21 -11.90 10.37
N GLU A 122 -0.12 -12.62 10.61
CA GLU A 122 0.44 -12.80 11.96
C GLU A 122 0.90 -11.46 12.57
N ASP A 123 1.55 -10.60 11.78
CA ASP A 123 1.93 -9.25 12.21
C ASP A 123 0.71 -8.36 12.55
N ALA A 124 -0.40 -8.52 11.83
CA ALA A 124 -1.62 -7.75 12.06
C ALA A 124 -2.34 -8.17 13.34
N ASP A 125 -2.37 -9.47 13.63
CA ASP A 125 -2.93 -10.00 14.87
C ASP A 125 -2.10 -9.56 16.09
N GLU A 126 -0.77 -9.60 16.01
CA GLU A 126 0.11 -9.09 17.07
C GLU A 126 -0.10 -7.59 17.32
N ALA A 127 -0.27 -6.80 16.25
CA ALA A 127 -0.55 -5.36 16.37
C ALA A 127 -1.90 -5.07 17.04
N MET A 128 -2.93 -5.89 16.78
CA MET A 128 -4.23 -5.76 17.44
C MET A 128 -4.15 -6.06 18.93
N ASP A 129 -3.44 -7.13 19.31
CA ASP A 129 -3.24 -7.50 20.72
C ASP A 129 -2.56 -6.38 21.51
N VAL A 130 -1.51 -5.78 20.94
CA VAL A 130 -0.83 -4.61 21.52
C VAL A 130 -1.77 -3.42 21.67
N ALA A 131 -2.61 -3.14 20.66
CA ALA A 131 -3.57 -2.04 20.71
C ALA A 131 -4.63 -2.23 21.80
N THR A 132 -5.15 -3.46 21.98
CA THR A 132 -6.07 -3.80 23.07
C THR A 132 -5.42 -3.62 24.44
N ALA A 133 -4.20 -4.11 24.63
CA ALA A 133 -3.46 -3.95 25.89
C ALA A 133 -3.19 -2.46 26.22
N GLN A 134 -2.86 -1.64 25.22
CA GLN A 134 -2.69 -0.20 25.42
C GLN A 134 -3.99 0.49 25.83
N ARG A 135 -5.13 0.09 25.25
CA ARG A 135 -6.44 0.66 25.59
C ARG A 135 -6.83 0.37 27.03
N GLU A 136 -6.62 -0.85 27.51
CA GLU A 136 -6.85 -1.22 28.92
C GLU A 136 -5.96 -0.39 29.86
N ARG A 137 -4.69 -0.22 29.50
CA ARG A 137 -3.75 0.58 30.30
C ARG A 137 -4.17 2.04 30.39
N ILE A 138 -4.68 2.63 29.31
CA ILE A 138 -5.22 3.99 29.31
C ILE A 138 -6.44 4.10 30.24
N ASN A 139 -7.37 3.16 30.17
CA ASN A 139 -8.54 3.15 31.05
C ASN A 139 -8.14 3.06 32.53
N LYS A 140 -7.15 2.21 32.86
CA LYS A 140 -6.63 2.10 34.23
C LYS A 140 -6.02 3.42 34.71
N LEU A 141 -5.19 4.06 33.88
CA LEU A 141 -4.58 5.36 34.20
C LEU A 141 -5.64 6.47 34.38
N GLN A 142 -6.73 6.44 33.62
CA GLN A 142 -7.84 7.39 33.80
C GLN A 142 -8.56 7.17 35.14
N ALA A 143 -8.79 5.92 35.54
CA ALA A 143 -9.37 5.59 36.84
C ALA A 143 -8.47 6.04 38.01
N GLU A 144 -7.15 5.80 37.90
CA GLU A 144 -6.16 6.26 38.89
C GLU A 144 -6.08 7.80 38.96
N LYS A 145 -6.22 8.50 37.84
CA LYS A 145 -6.27 9.97 37.82
C LYS A 145 -7.50 10.51 38.57
N CYS A 146 -8.66 9.90 38.40
CA CYS A 146 -9.87 10.28 39.13
C CYS A 146 -9.68 10.15 40.64
N THR A 147 -9.12 9.02 41.11
CA THR A 147 -8.90 8.80 42.54
C THR A 147 -7.86 9.75 43.14
N ILE A 148 -6.78 10.09 42.42
CA ILE A 148 -5.81 11.10 42.87
C ILE A 148 -6.45 12.48 42.98
N ASN A 149 -7.31 12.86 42.01
CA ASN A 149 -7.98 14.14 42.02
C ASN A 149 -8.93 14.28 43.22
N ASP A 150 -9.66 13.20 43.55
CA ASP A 150 -10.56 13.18 44.70
C ASP A 150 -9.77 13.31 46.03
N ARG A 151 -8.67 12.57 46.18
CA ARG A 151 -7.77 12.72 47.34
C ARG A 151 -7.14 14.11 47.44
N SER A 152 -6.82 14.75 46.30
CA SER A 152 -6.29 16.11 46.27
C SER A 152 -7.33 17.15 46.71
N LYS A 153 -8.61 16.96 46.38
CA LYS A 153 -9.70 17.80 46.88
C LYS A 153 -9.86 17.63 48.39
N GLU A 154 -9.88 16.39 48.87
CA GLU A 154 -9.97 16.08 50.31
C GLU A 154 -8.82 16.72 51.10
N ASN A 155 -7.58 16.58 50.61
CA ASN A 155 -6.41 17.19 51.24
C ASN A 155 -6.50 18.72 51.27
N ARG A 156 -7.00 19.37 50.21
CA ARG A 156 -7.20 20.83 50.20
C ARG A 156 -8.22 21.27 51.25
N SER A 157 -9.33 20.57 51.38
CA SER A 157 -10.32 20.85 52.43
C SER A 157 -9.70 20.70 53.83
N ARG A 158 -8.95 19.62 54.05
CA ARG A 158 -8.29 19.36 55.33
C ARG A 158 -7.22 20.41 55.68
N VAL A 159 -6.49 20.91 54.70
CA VAL A 159 -5.53 22.02 54.89
C VAL A 159 -6.28 23.30 55.27
N GLN A 160 -7.39 23.63 54.60
CA GLN A 160 -8.20 24.81 54.95
C GLN A 160 -8.79 24.72 56.37
N ASP A 161 -9.21 23.52 56.80
CA ASP A 161 -9.71 23.31 58.15
C ASP A 161 -8.59 23.49 59.20
N LEU A 162 -7.40 22.96 58.93
CA LEU A 162 -6.22 23.15 59.80
C LEU A 162 -5.74 24.61 59.83
N GLU A 163 -5.77 25.33 58.71
CA GLU A 163 -5.46 26.77 58.67
C GLU A 163 -6.40 27.54 59.60
N ARG A 164 -7.71 27.25 59.56
CA ARG A 164 -8.68 27.89 60.47
C ARG A 164 -8.42 27.59 61.94
N GLU A 165 -8.02 26.36 62.28
CA GLU A 165 -7.66 26.00 63.66
C GLU A 165 -6.37 26.70 64.13
N VAL A 166 -5.38 26.80 63.25
CA VAL A 166 -4.09 27.44 63.57
C VAL A 166 -4.24 28.96 63.72
N PHE A 167 -5.03 29.63 62.88
CA PHE A 167 -5.25 31.09 62.97
C PHE A 167 -6.16 31.52 64.13
N ALA A 168 -6.73 30.59 64.90
CA ALA A 168 -7.54 30.88 66.09
C ALA A 168 -6.72 30.98 67.40
N ILE A 169 -5.41 30.76 67.34
CA ILE A 169 -4.50 30.75 68.50
C ILE A 169 -3.63 32.01 68.43
N ASP A 170 -3.51 32.75 69.54
CA ASP A 170 -2.57 33.88 69.66
C ASP A 170 -1.14 33.33 69.79
N TRP A 171 -0.32 33.58 68.76
CA TRP A 171 1.03 33.01 68.64
C TRP A 171 2.11 34.01 69.05
N ASP A 172 3.02 33.57 69.93
CA ASP A 172 4.20 34.29 70.43
C ASP A 172 5.40 34.17 69.45
N ASP A 173 6.38 35.07 69.55
CA ASP A 173 7.46 35.34 68.58
C ASP A 173 8.32 34.11 68.19
N SER A 174 8.35 33.04 69.00
CA SER A 174 9.04 31.78 68.63
C SER A 174 8.37 31.01 67.48
N LEU A 175 7.11 31.33 67.14
CA LEU A 175 6.43 30.75 65.99
C LEU A 175 6.74 31.45 64.69
N SER A 176 7.02 32.75 64.70
CA SER A 176 7.48 33.45 63.50
C SER A 176 8.78 32.86 62.95
N GLU A 177 9.70 32.46 63.84
CA GLU A 177 10.94 31.77 63.46
C GLU A 177 10.67 30.35 62.92
N ARG A 178 9.76 29.59 63.54
CA ARG A 178 9.38 28.25 63.05
C ARG A 178 8.59 28.30 61.75
N ILE A 179 7.77 29.32 61.55
CA ILE A 179 7.05 29.59 60.29
C ILE A 179 8.07 29.89 59.19
N GLY A 180 9.08 30.73 59.44
CA GLY A 180 10.15 30.98 58.47
C GLY A 180 10.89 29.71 58.03
N VAL A 181 11.22 28.81 58.96
CA VAL A 181 11.85 27.52 58.63
C VAL A 181 10.91 26.62 57.81
N VAL A 182 9.61 26.63 58.10
CA VAL A 182 8.61 25.86 57.34
C VAL A 182 8.35 26.46 55.96
N GLU A 183 8.34 27.79 55.83
CA GLU A 183 8.21 28.50 54.56
C GLU A 183 9.40 28.22 53.65
N GLU A 184 10.63 28.31 54.16
CA GLU A 184 11.84 28.02 53.40
C GLU A 184 11.88 26.54 52.95
N ALA A 185 11.51 25.61 53.83
CA ALA A 185 11.35 24.20 53.48
C ALA A 185 10.24 23.95 52.45
N SER A 186 9.17 24.75 52.48
CA SER A 186 8.05 24.65 51.54
C SER A 186 8.39 25.24 50.17
N ILE A 187 9.13 26.34 50.13
CA ILE A 187 9.67 26.95 48.90
C ILE A 187 10.60 25.96 48.21
N ASN A 188 11.52 25.35 48.97
CA ASN A 188 12.44 24.35 48.42
C ASN A 188 11.70 23.11 47.87
N ARG A 189 10.67 22.61 48.59
CA ARG A 189 9.82 21.53 48.08
C ARG A 189 9.01 21.93 46.84
N ALA A 190 8.49 23.15 46.79
CA ALA A 190 7.75 23.63 45.64
C ALA A 190 8.65 23.69 44.39
N SER A 191 9.88 24.19 44.55
CA SER A 191 10.89 24.19 43.49
C SER A 191 11.23 22.78 43.02
N ASP A 192 11.44 21.83 43.94
CA ASP A 192 11.68 20.42 43.58
C ASP A 192 10.51 19.78 42.84
N ILE A 193 9.28 20.15 43.20
CA ILE A 193 8.06 19.66 42.54
C ILE A 193 7.93 20.25 41.13
N GLU A 194 8.20 21.54 40.95
CA GLU A 194 8.20 22.19 39.63
C GLU A 194 9.22 21.52 38.69
N ASP A 195 10.43 21.28 39.18
CA ASP A 195 11.48 20.55 38.46
C ASP A 195 11.04 19.14 38.05
N GLN A 196 10.32 18.42 38.91
CA GLN A 196 9.78 17.10 38.61
C GLN A 196 8.65 17.15 37.57
N ILE A 197 7.78 18.17 37.65
CA ILE A 197 6.70 18.38 36.69
C ILE A 197 7.30 18.65 35.31
N GLU A 198 8.29 19.54 35.22
CA GLU A 198 8.90 19.91 33.94
C GLU A 198 9.60 18.73 33.27
N ARG A 199 10.30 17.88 34.05
CA ARG A 199 10.90 16.63 33.55
C ARG A 199 9.83 15.67 33.03
N ARG A 200 8.71 15.52 33.73
CA ARG A 200 7.59 14.67 33.30
C ARG A 200 6.90 15.21 32.05
N GLU A 201 6.72 16.51 31.91
CA GLU A 201 6.12 17.10 30.71
C GLU A 201 7.00 16.88 29.46
N ARG A 202 8.32 17.04 29.58
CA ARG A 202 9.25 16.70 28.50
C ARG A 202 9.14 15.22 28.11
N GLN A 203 9.02 14.34 29.11
CA GLN A 203 8.83 12.91 28.89
C GLN A 203 7.50 12.63 28.17
N TYR A 204 6.39 13.22 28.60
CA TYR A 204 5.09 13.05 27.94
C TYR A 204 5.05 13.61 26.52
N ARG A 205 5.72 14.73 26.25
CA ARG A 205 5.86 15.26 24.88
C ARG A 205 6.64 14.28 23.98
N SER A 206 7.73 13.70 24.50
CA SER A 206 8.49 12.67 23.78
C SER A 206 7.66 11.41 23.52
N ASP A 207 6.90 10.95 24.51
CA ASP A 207 6.04 9.77 24.37
C ASP A 207 4.84 10.02 23.45
N PHE A 208 4.31 11.24 23.42
CA PHE A 208 3.26 11.64 22.48
C PHE A 208 3.76 11.67 21.03
N ALA A 209 4.98 12.18 20.79
CA ALA A 209 5.60 12.14 19.47
C ALA A 209 5.73 10.69 18.96
N LYS A 210 6.24 9.78 19.80
CA LYS A 210 6.33 8.35 19.48
C LYS A 210 4.96 7.70 19.18
N ARG A 211 3.89 8.12 19.86
CA ARG A 211 2.52 7.65 19.58
C ARG A 211 1.97 8.18 18.27
N SER A 212 2.35 9.39 17.85
CA SER A 212 2.00 9.93 16.53
C SER A 212 2.60 9.06 15.43
N ASP A 213 3.88 8.70 15.56
CA ASP A 213 4.58 7.83 14.61
C ASP A 213 3.90 6.46 14.51
N LEU A 214 3.46 5.88 15.64
CA LEU A 214 2.69 4.62 15.66
C LEU A 214 1.35 4.73 14.94
N ARG A 215 0.67 5.88 15.01
CA ARG A 215 -0.60 6.11 14.30
C ARG A 215 -0.39 6.20 12.79
N ASP A 216 0.70 6.83 12.38
CA ASP A 216 1.08 6.92 10.96
C ASP A 216 1.47 5.53 10.40
N VAL A 217 2.18 4.72 11.19
CA VAL A 217 2.47 3.31 10.91
C VAL A 217 1.17 2.49 10.80
N GLN A 218 0.21 2.68 11.69
CA GLN A 218 -1.09 1.99 11.61
C GLN A 218 -1.87 2.39 10.35
N SER A 219 -1.86 3.67 9.98
CA SER A 219 -2.53 4.16 8.76
C SER A 219 -1.90 3.63 7.46
N THR A 220 -0.58 3.37 7.49
CA THR A 220 0.16 2.81 6.36
C THR A 220 -0.01 1.30 6.28
N ALA A 221 0.00 0.60 7.42
CA ALA A 221 -0.34 -0.81 7.52
C ALA A 221 -1.75 -1.10 7.00
N GLN A 222 -2.74 -0.28 7.36
CA GLN A 222 -4.12 -0.47 6.90
C GLN A 222 -4.28 -0.23 5.39
N ARG A 223 -3.53 0.74 4.83
CA ARG A 223 -3.46 0.94 3.38
C ARG A 223 -2.79 -0.24 2.68
N ALA A 224 -1.70 -0.76 3.24
CA ALA A 224 -1.02 -1.95 2.72
C ALA A 224 -1.93 -3.19 2.76
N SER A 225 -2.69 -3.38 3.84
CA SER A 225 -3.69 -4.46 3.97
C SER A 225 -4.76 -4.38 2.88
N ASN A 226 -5.32 -3.20 2.63
CA ASN A 226 -6.34 -3.04 1.59
C ASN A 226 -5.77 -3.33 0.19
N VAL A 227 -4.52 -2.93 -0.09
CA VAL A 227 -3.85 -3.23 -1.35
C VAL A 227 -3.58 -4.74 -1.49
N SER A 228 -3.15 -5.39 -0.41
CA SER A 228 -2.91 -6.84 -0.37
C SER A 228 -4.20 -7.63 -0.64
N GLN A 229 -5.31 -7.21 -0.02
CA GLN A 229 -6.61 -7.84 -0.19
C GLN A 229 -7.13 -7.71 -1.63
N ASN A 230 -7.02 -6.52 -2.21
CA ASN A 230 -7.39 -6.29 -3.61
C ASN A 230 -6.50 -7.09 -4.59
N ALA A 231 -5.21 -7.21 -4.30
CA ALA A 231 -4.29 -8.03 -5.08
C ALA A 231 -4.68 -9.51 -5.00
N SER A 232 -5.07 -9.99 -3.82
CA SER A 232 -5.51 -11.38 -3.59
C SER A 232 -6.80 -11.70 -4.36
N GLU A 233 -7.76 -10.77 -4.39
CA GLU A 233 -8.99 -10.88 -5.17
C GLU A 233 -8.68 -10.98 -6.67
N ARG A 234 -7.84 -10.08 -7.21
CA ARG A 234 -7.41 -10.14 -8.63
C ARG A 234 -6.64 -11.41 -8.96
N ILE A 235 -5.84 -11.92 -8.03
CA ILE A 235 -5.14 -13.19 -8.21
C ILE A 235 -6.14 -14.35 -8.33
N ASN A 236 -7.20 -14.37 -7.52
CA ASN A 236 -8.23 -15.40 -7.62
C ASN A 236 -9.00 -15.30 -8.94
N GLU A 237 -9.37 -14.09 -9.38
CA GLU A 237 -10.01 -13.89 -10.68
C GLU A 237 -9.12 -14.39 -11.85
N LEU A 238 -7.82 -14.11 -11.78
CA LEU A 238 -6.86 -14.56 -12.79
C LEU A 238 -6.67 -16.08 -12.79
N LYS A 239 -6.72 -16.73 -11.61
CA LYS A 239 -6.69 -18.20 -11.52
C LYS A 239 -7.91 -18.82 -12.19
N GLU A 240 -9.10 -18.30 -11.91
CA GLU A 240 -10.34 -18.78 -12.53
C GLU A 240 -10.30 -18.61 -14.06
N ALA A 241 -9.84 -17.45 -14.54
CA ALA A 241 -9.68 -17.19 -15.96
C ALA A 241 -8.66 -18.15 -16.61
N LEU A 242 -7.56 -18.45 -15.92
CA LEU A 242 -6.53 -19.37 -16.40
C LEU A 242 -7.07 -20.81 -16.49
N GLU A 243 -7.84 -21.26 -15.51
CA GLU A 243 -8.48 -22.58 -15.56
C GLU A 243 -9.48 -22.69 -16.71
N ALA A 244 -10.25 -21.63 -16.96
CA ALA A 244 -11.18 -21.58 -18.08
C ALA A 244 -10.47 -21.68 -19.44
N GLU A 245 -9.34 -20.99 -19.63
CA GLU A 245 -8.55 -21.08 -20.85
C GLU A 245 -7.89 -22.45 -21.03
N ARG A 246 -7.37 -23.06 -19.96
CA ARG A 246 -6.87 -24.45 -20.02
C ARG A 246 -7.94 -25.42 -20.46
N ALA A 247 -9.18 -25.25 -19.98
CA ALA A 247 -10.30 -26.07 -20.42
C ALA A 247 -10.59 -25.88 -21.92
N ARG A 248 -10.51 -24.65 -22.43
CA ARG A 248 -10.67 -24.35 -23.87
C ARG A 248 -9.58 -24.96 -24.72
N VAL A 249 -8.31 -24.83 -24.31
CA VAL A 249 -7.17 -25.43 -25.04
C VAL A 249 -7.31 -26.95 -25.10
N ASN A 250 -7.60 -27.61 -23.98
CA ASN A 250 -7.85 -29.05 -23.95
C ASN A 250 -8.98 -29.49 -24.90
N GLU A 251 -10.03 -28.68 -25.02
CA GLU A 251 -11.14 -28.93 -25.95
C GLU A 251 -10.71 -28.75 -27.41
N LEU A 252 -9.94 -27.69 -27.72
CA LEU A 252 -9.39 -27.47 -29.07
C LEU A 252 -8.41 -28.58 -29.48
N GLU A 253 -7.55 -29.03 -28.58
CA GLU A 253 -6.64 -30.16 -28.81
C GLU A 253 -7.43 -31.44 -29.11
N ARG A 254 -8.52 -31.72 -28.38
CA ARG A 254 -9.40 -32.86 -28.68
C ARG A 254 -10.02 -32.76 -30.06
N ARG A 255 -10.47 -31.57 -30.47
CA ARG A 255 -11.04 -31.34 -31.80
C ARG A 255 -10.01 -31.50 -32.91
N LEU A 256 -8.80 -30.98 -32.72
CA LEU A 256 -7.67 -31.17 -33.64
C LEU A 256 -7.35 -32.65 -33.80
N ALA A 257 -7.18 -33.39 -32.70
CA ALA A 257 -6.91 -34.82 -32.73
C ALA A 257 -8.04 -35.63 -33.41
N ALA A 258 -9.28 -35.15 -33.37
CA ALA A 258 -10.41 -35.77 -34.06
C ALA A 258 -10.41 -35.46 -35.57
N ILE A 259 -10.03 -34.25 -35.96
CA ILE A 259 -9.84 -33.84 -37.36
C ILE A 259 -8.68 -34.62 -37.99
N GLU A 260 -7.54 -34.75 -37.31
CA GLU A 260 -6.40 -35.54 -37.78
C GLU A 260 -6.78 -37.01 -37.99
N ARG A 261 -7.53 -37.61 -37.06
CA ARG A 261 -8.09 -38.96 -37.23
C ARG A 261 -9.07 -39.08 -38.40
N ALA A 262 -9.75 -37.99 -38.76
CA ALA A 262 -10.66 -37.95 -39.91
C ALA A 262 -9.90 -37.73 -41.24
N SER A 263 -8.76 -37.04 -41.23
CA SER A 263 -7.90 -36.85 -42.41
C SER A 263 -7.20 -38.13 -42.86
N ASP A 264 -6.89 -39.02 -41.93
CA ASP A 264 -6.25 -40.31 -42.26
C ASP A 264 -7.17 -41.29 -42.99
N LYS A 265 -8.48 -41.01 -43.07
CA LYS A 265 -9.45 -41.83 -43.80
C LYS A 265 -9.76 -41.20 -45.15
N PRO A 266 -9.68 -41.93 -46.29
CA PRO A 266 -10.08 -41.39 -47.59
C PRO A 266 -11.57 -40.99 -47.56
N GLY A 267 -11.83 -39.70 -47.76
CA GLY A 267 -13.17 -39.09 -47.65
C GLY A 267 -13.65 -38.74 -46.23
N GLY A 268 -12.82 -38.97 -45.19
CA GLY A 268 -13.21 -38.79 -43.78
C GLY A 268 -13.41 -37.33 -43.36
N ILE A 269 -12.63 -36.39 -43.90
CA ILE A 269 -12.79 -34.94 -43.62
C ILE A 269 -14.16 -34.44 -44.10
N MET A 270 -14.58 -34.84 -45.31
CA MET A 270 -15.89 -34.48 -45.85
C MET A 270 -17.05 -35.05 -45.02
N ARG A 271 -16.87 -36.19 -44.35
CA ARG A 271 -17.90 -36.72 -43.43
C ARG A 271 -17.93 -35.98 -42.10
N TYR A 272 -16.78 -35.57 -41.57
CA TYR A 272 -16.67 -34.90 -40.28
C TYR A 272 -17.33 -33.51 -40.23
N PHE A 273 -17.42 -32.81 -41.37
CA PHE A 273 -18.07 -31.50 -41.48
C PHE A 273 -19.54 -31.56 -41.96
N TYR A 274 -20.03 -32.72 -42.40
CA TYR A 274 -21.37 -32.88 -43.01
C TYR A 274 -22.28 -33.91 -42.32
N ASP A 275 -21.79 -34.62 -41.30
CA ASP A 275 -22.58 -35.35 -40.30
C ASP A 275 -22.76 -34.48 -39.04
#